data_AF-A0A2Z6NUW3-F1
#
_entry.id   AF-A0A2Z6NUW3-F1
#
_cell.length_a   1.000
_cell.length_b   1.000
_cell.length_c   1.000
_cell.angle_alpha   90.00
_cell.angle_beta   90.00
_cell.angle_gamma   90.00
#
_symmetry.space_group_name_H-M   'P 1'
#
loop_
_entity.id
_entity.type
_entity.pdbx_description
1 polymer ?
#
loop_
_entity_poly.entity_id
_entity_poly.type
_entity_poly.pdbx_seq_one_letter_code
_entity_poly.pdbx_strand_id
1 'polypeptide(L)' 'MTPADVAENLMPKSATDDYETLLKSLIAALENAKEKEEEEAKKKAEKDQLKTEKDKQALAQEDEKVENGVIH' A
#
# COMPACT_ATOMS: atom_id res chain seq x y z
N MET A 1 2.49 7.90 9.65
CA MET A 1 2.53 8.30 11.07
C MET A 1 3.01 9.74 11.17
N THR A 2 2.38 10.58 12.00
CA THR A 2 2.63 12.03 12.11
C THR A 2 3.29 12.39 13.45
N PRO A 3 3.90 13.59 13.58
CA PRO A 3 4.42 14.07 14.85
C PRO A 3 3.37 14.14 15.98
N ALA A 4 2.09 14.35 15.65
CA ALA A 4 1.00 14.34 16.63
C ALA A 4 0.76 12.92 17.17
N ASP A 5 0.75 11.91 16.29
CA ASP A 5 0.60 10.49 16.69
C ASP A 5 1.74 10.05 17.63
N VAL A 6 2.95 10.56 17.41
CA VAL A 6 4.11 10.31 18.29
C VAL A 6 3.89 10.94 19.66
N ALA A 7 3.39 12.18 19.72
CA ALA A 7 3.13 12.88 20.97
C ALA A 7 2.05 12.18 21.80
N GLU A 8 0.98 11.67 21.16
CA GLU A 8 -0.08 10.93 21.86
C GLU A 8 0.39 9.64 22.52
N ASN A 9 1.46 9.01 22.00
CA ASN A 9 2.03 7.80 22.57
C ASN A 9 3.17 8.08 23.58
N LEU A 10 3.68 9.30 23.66
CA LEU A 10 4.75 9.68 24.59
C LEU A 10 4.28 10.55 25.75
N MET A 11 3.16 11.25 25.59
CA MET A 11 2.57 12.06 26.65
C MET A 11 1.53 11.25 27.43
N PRO A 12 1.72 11.09 28.75
CA PRO A 12 0.69 10.60 29.64
C PRO A 12 -0.57 11.45 29.51
N LYS A 13 -1.72 10.80 29.35
CA LYS A 13 -3.04 11.45 29.40
C LYS A 13 -3.51 11.59 30.84
N SER A 14 -2.95 10.80 31.76
CA SER A 14 -3.21 10.85 33.19
C SER A 14 -1.94 10.67 34.02
N ALA A 15 -1.97 11.12 35.27
CA ALA A 15 -0.86 10.94 36.21
C ALA A 15 -0.62 9.47 36.61
N THR A 16 -1.56 8.58 36.28
CA THR A 16 -1.49 7.14 36.56
C THR A 16 -1.04 6.32 35.36
N ASP A 17 -0.79 6.95 34.21
CA ASP A 17 -0.37 6.22 33.02
C ASP A 17 1.06 5.70 33.18
N ASP A 18 1.25 4.43 32.80
CA ASP A 18 2.54 3.78 32.82
C ASP A 18 3.34 4.09 31.54
N TYR A 19 4.52 4.68 31.74
CA TYR A 19 5.44 5.02 30.65
C TYR A 19 5.89 3.79 29.85
N GLU A 20 5.96 2.60 30.46
CA GLU A 20 6.35 1.39 29.73
C GLU A 20 5.25 0.96 28.77
N THR A 21 3.99 1.02 29.21
CA THR A 21 2.81 0.77 28.36
C THR A 21 2.72 1.78 27.21
N LEU A 22 2.96 3.05 27.48
CA LEU A 22 3.00 4.12 26.46
C LEU A 22 4.09 3.86 25.41
N LEU A 23 5.30 3.49 25.85
CA LEU A 23 6.40 3.16 24.95
C LEU A 23 6.10 1.91 24.11
N LYS A 24 5.52 0.87 24.69
CA LYS A 24 5.08 -0.33 23.96
C LYS A 24 4.04 0.01 22.89
N SER A 25 3.09 0.89 23.22
CA SER A 25 2.09 1.39 22.27
C SER A 25 2.73 2.13 21.10
N LEU A 26 3.71 3.00 21.38
CA LEU A 26 4.46 3.72 20.34
C LEU A 26 5.18 2.75 19.38
N ILE A 27 5.86 1.75 19.93
CA ILE A 27 6.62 0.76 19.16
C ILE A 27 5.67 -0.01 18.23
N ALA A 28 4.56 -0.51 18.76
CA ALA A 28 3.56 -1.23 17.97
C ALA A 28 2.95 -0.34 16.87
N ALA A 29 2.68 0.94 17.15
CA ALA A 29 2.18 1.87 16.15
C ALA A 29 3.18 2.09 15.00
N LEU A 30 4.47 2.21 15.33
CA LEU A 30 5.56 2.37 14.35
C LEU A 30 5.76 1.11 13.48
N GLU A 31 5.71 -0.08 14.09
CA GLU A 31 5.81 -1.35 13.37
C GLU A 31 4.65 -1.51 12.39
N ASN A 32 3.42 -1.30 12.85
CA ASN A 32 2.23 -1.35 11.99
C ASN A 32 2.28 -0.31 10.85
N ALA A 33 2.83 0.89 11.10
CA ALA A 33 2.96 1.90 10.06
C ALA A 33 3.92 1.44 8.95
N LYS A 34 5.05 0.81 9.31
CA LYS A 34 6.00 0.26 8.35
C LYS A 34 5.40 -0.88 7.54
N GLU A 35 4.72 -1.80 8.20
CA GLU A 35 4.05 -2.92 7.53
C GLU A 35 3.00 -2.44 6.52
N LYS A 36 2.20 -1.43 6.89
CA LYS A 36 1.22 -0.82 5.98
C LYS A 36 1.88 -0.15 4.78
N GLU A 37 2.97 0.59 4.97
CA GLU A 37 3.71 1.19 3.86
C GLU A 37 4.26 0.12 2.89
N GLU A 38 4.78 -0.98 3.42
CA GLU A 38 5.26 -2.10 2.61
C GLU A 38 4.12 -2.81 1.86
N GLU A 39 2.99 -3.05 2.53
CA GLU A 39 1.82 -3.67 1.94
C GLU A 39 1.20 -2.79 0.84
N GLU A 40 1.08 -1.48 1.07
CA GLU A 40 0.61 -0.53 0.07
C GLU A 40 1.54 -0.46 -1.15
N ALA A 41 2.86 -0.49 -0.93
CA ALA A 41 3.84 -0.54 -2.01
C ALA A 41 3.68 -1.82 -2.86
N LYS A 42 3.52 -2.99 -2.22
CA LYS A 42 3.27 -4.26 -2.91
C LYS A 42 1.96 -4.23 -3.70
N LYS A 43 0.86 -3.81 -3.07
CA LYS A 43 -0.45 -3.68 -3.72
C LYS A 43 -0.41 -2.75 -4.93
N LYS A 44 0.32 -1.65 -4.84
CA LYS A 44 0.49 -0.72 -5.96
C LYS A 44 1.27 -1.36 -7.11
N ALA A 45 2.35 -2.09 -6.81
CA ALA A 45 3.13 -2.81 -7.81
C ALA A 45 2.30 -3.89 -8.51
N GLU A 46 1.53 -4.69 -7.77
CA GLU A 46 0.62 -5.70 -8.35
C GLU A 46 -0.46 -5.08 -9.24
N LYS A 47 -1.07 -3.97 -8.79
CA LYS A 47 -2.07 -3.25 -9.59
C LYS A 47 -1.48 -2.70 -10.90
N ASP A 48 -0.27 -2.14 -10.84
CA ASP A 48 0.41 -1.57 -11.99
C ASP A 48 0.81 -2.69 -13.00
N GLN A 49 1.21 -3.87 -12.51
CA GLN A 49 1.48 -5.05 -13.35
C GLN A 49 0.20 -5.58 -14.03
N LEU A 50 -0.88 -5.76 -13.27
CA LEU A 50 -2.15 -6.26 -13.80
C LEU A 50 -2.72 -5.33 -14.89
N LYS A 51 -2.59 -4.01 -14.69
CA LYS A 51 -3.03 -3.03 -15.69
C LYS A 51 -2.19 -3.13 -16.97
N THR A 52 -0.87 -3.23 -16.84
CA THR A 52 0.05 -3.36 -17.98
C THR A 52 -0.21 -4.63 -18.79
N GLU A 53 -0.46 -5.76 -18.12
CA GLU A 53 -0.76 -7.02 -18.81
C GLU A 53 -2.11 -6.97 -19.53
N LYS A 54 -3.13 -6.38 -18.91
CA LYS A 54 -4.44 -6.18 -19.54
C LYS A 54 -4.35 -5.27 -20.77
N ASP A 55 -3.57 -4.20 -20.70
CA ASP A 55 -3.36 -3.28 -21.82
C ASP A 55 -2.61 -3.97 -22.98
N LYS A 56 -1.60 -4.80 -22.70
CA LYS A 56 -0.92 -5.61 -23.74
C LYS A 56 -1.83 -6.65 -24.39
N GLN A 57 -2.68 -7.32 -23.59
CA GLN A 57 -3.58 -8.35 -24.09
C GLN A 57 -4.72 -7.75 -24.93
N ALA A 58 -5.13 -6.51 -24.65
CA ALA A 58 -6.08 -5.76 -25.47
C ALA A 58 -5.47 -5.35 -26.82
N LEU A 59 -4.23 -4.85 -26.83
CA LEU A 59 -3.51 -4.49 -28.06
C LEU A 59 -3.31 -5.71 -28.99
N ALA A 60 -2.90 -6.86 -28.43
CA ALA A 60 -2.70 -8.08 -29.22
C ALA A 60 -4.00 -8.63 -29.84
N GLN A 61 -5.15 -8.45 -29.19
CA GLN A 61 -6.45 -8.87 -29.71
C GLN A 61 -7.02 -7.93 -30.78
N GLU A 62 -6.61 -6.65 -30.81
CA GLU A 62 -6.96 -5.75 -31.91
C GLU A 62 -6.16 -6.04 -33.17
N ASP A 63 -4.85 -6.30 -33.06
CA ASP A 63 -4.01 -6.66 -34.21
C ASP A 63 -4.46 -7.96 -34.90
N GLU A 64 -4.87 -8.98 -34.14
CA GLU A 64 -5.30 -10.29 -34.68
C GLU A 64 -6.65 -10.20 -35.45
N LYS A 65 -7.50 -9.21 -35.13
CA LYS A 65 -8.76 -8.94 -35.86
C LYS A 65 -8.56 -8.22 -37.18
N VAL A 66 -7.48 -7.44 -37.33
CA VAL A 66 -7.18 -6.72 -38.58
C VAL A 66 -6.63 -7.67 -39.64
N GLU A 67 -5.86 -8.68 -39.24
CA GLU A 67 -5.23 -9.63 -40.18
C GLU A 67 -6.22 -10.63 -40.81
N ASN A 68 -7.27 -11.05 -40.09
CA ASN A 68 -8.31 -11.97 -40.61
C ASN A 68 -9.38 -11.28 -41.48
N GLY A 69 -9.34 -9.96 -41.66
CA GLY A 69 -10.33 -9.18 -42.41
C GLY A 69 -9.97 -8.88 -43.88
N VAL A 70 -8.73 -9.15 -44.31
CA VAL A 70 -8.26 -8.84 -45.67
C VAL A 70 -8.36 -10.10 -46.54
N ILE A 71 -9.59 -10.48 -46.90
CA ILE A 71 -9.84 -11.44 -47.98
C ILE A 71 -9.90 -10.62 -49.28
N HIS A 72 -8.88 -10.75 -50.12
CA HIS A 72 -8.80 -10.17 -51.49
C HIS A 72 -9.86 -10.77 -52.43
#